data_AF-A0A7L4ZP49-F1
#
_entry.id   AF-A0A7L4ZP49-F1
#
_cell.length_a   1.000
_cell.length_b   1.000
_cell.length_c   1.000
_cell.angle_alpha   90.00
_cell.angle_beta   90.00
_cell.angle_gamma   90.00
#
_symmetry.space_group_name_H-M   'P 1'
#
loop_
_entity.id
_entity.type
_entity.pdbx_description
1 polymer ?
#
loop_
_entity_poly.entity_id
_entity_poly.type
_entity_poly.pdbx_seq_one_letter_code
_entity_poly.pdbx_strand_id
1 'polypeptide(L)'
;MRAFDISIGVGNGYTSKQAKSSASVGSDVLEKIFDQYLDLSPLWLVTGQGKMIIDPEKKTDEPLPDYGETIDEIIENKIKRIVEQQFKEFSKKLENFPTLDQISKEIQKNLKGN
;
A
#
# COMPACT_ATOMS: atom_id res chain seq x y z
N MET A 1 15.49 21.56 -11.36
CA MET A 1 15.53 20.61 -10.22
C MET A 1 15.92 21.28 -8.91
N ARG A 2 16.91 22.20 -8.84
CA ARG A 2 17.26 22.89 -7.58
C ARG A 2 16.07 23.52 -6.84
N ALA A 3 15.20 24.24 -7.54
CA ALA A 3 14.01 24.84 -6.92
C ALA A 3 13.06 23.78 -6.33
N PHE A 4 12.90 22.65 -7.01
CA PHE A 4 12.11 21.52 -6.53
C PHE A 4 12.75 20.86 -5.30
N ASP A 5 14.05 20.55 -5.36
CA ASP A 5 14.79 19.97 -4.23
C ASP A 5 14.64 20.84 -2.96
N ILE A 6 14.73 22.16 -3.12
CA ILE A 6 14.54 23.12 -2.03
C ILE A 6 13.09 23.09 -1.52
N SER A 7 12.10 23.06 -2.42
CA SER A 7 10.68 23.07 -2.02
C SER A 7 10.25 21.85 -1.20
N ILE A 8 10.89 20.69 -1.43
CA ILE A 8 10.61 19.45 -0.67
C ILE A 8 11.65 19.20 0.43
N GLY A 9 12.47 20.19 0.77
CA GLY A 9 13.42 20.10 1.88
C GLY A 9 14.49 19.01 1.74
N VAL A 10 14.98 18.78 0.52
CA VAL A 10 16.10 17.85 0.24
C VAL A 10 17.35 18.59 -0.25
N GLY A 11 18.50 17.91 -0.21
CA GLY A 11 19.77 18.47 -0.65
C GLY A 11 19.76 18.87 -2.13
N ASN A 12 20.48 19.94 -2.48
CA ASN A 12 20.58 20.42 -3.86
C ASN A 12 21.10 19.32 -4.80
N GLY A 13 20.34 19.06 -5.87
CA GLY A 13 20.66 18.03 -6.86
C GLY A 13 20.27 16.62 -6.44
N TYR A 14 19.55 16.44 -5.33
CA TYR A 14 19.05 15.13 -4.90
C TYR A 14 18.23 14.47 -6.01
N THR A 15 17.17 15.13 -6.49
CA THR A 15 16.34 14.56 -7.56
C THR A 15 17.11 14.31 -8.85
N SER A 16 18.05 15.21 -9.20
CA SER A 16 18.92 15.01 -10.36
C SER A 16 19.80 13.77 -10.24
N LYS A 17 20.30 13.47 -9.04
CA LYS A 17 21.07 12.26 -8.77
C LYS A 17 20.17 11.04 -8.88
N GLN A 18 19.02 11.02 -8.20
CA GLN A 18 18.10 9.88 -8.24
C GLN A 18 17.63 9.55 -9.66
N ALA A 19 17.28 10.58 -10.44
CA ALA A 19 16.86 10.39 -11.84
C ALA A 19 17.99 9.83 -12.71
N LYS A 20 19.24 10.30 -12.55
CA LYS A 20 20.39 9.83 -13.35
C LYS A 20 20.83 8.42 -12.97
N SER A 21 20.77 8.06 -11.70
CA SER A 21 21.17 6.75 -11.22
C SER A 21 20.05 5.71 -11.25
N SER A 22 18.83 6.10 -11.66
CA SER A 22 17.62 5.27 -11.50
C SER A 22 17.46 4.74 -10.06
N ALA A 23 17.88 5.56 -9.08
CA ALA A 23 17.80 5.19 -7.67
C ALA A 23 16.38 5.36 -7.13
N SER A 24 16.05 4.56 -6.12
CA SER A 24 14.78 4.65 -5.41
C SER A 24 14.65 5.96 -4.64
N VAL A 25 13.43 6.45 -4.49
CA VAL A 25 13.09 7.56 -3.60
C VAL A 25 12.57 6.96 -2.29
N GLY A 26 13.12 7.39 -1.15
CA GLY A 26 12.68 6.92 0.16
C GLY A 26 11.30 7.43 0.54
N SER A 27 10.60 6.76 1.47
CA SER A 27 9.26 7.17 1.91
C SER A 27 9.28 8.55 2.59
N ASP A 28 10.35 8.87 3.30
CA ASP A 28 10.59 10.16 3.95
C ASP A 28 10.60 11.32 2.94
N VAL A 29 11.10 11.08 1.73
CA VAL A 29 11.09 12.08 0.66
C VAL A 29 9.72 12.14 -0.01
N LEU A 30 9.03 11.01 -0.16
CA LEU A 30 7.65 10.98 -0.67
C LEU A 30 6.70 11.74 0.26
N GLU A 31 6.82 11.56 1.57
CA GLU A 31 6.05 12.30 2.59
C GLU A 31 6.25 13.82 2.43
N LYS A 32 7.49 14.29 2.31
CA LYS A 32 7.78 15.72 2.07
C LYS A 32 7.18 16.24 0.76
N ILE A 33 7.12 15.40 -0.29
CA ILE A 33 6.47 15.77 -1.55
C ILE A 33 4.96 15.93 -1.33
N PHE A 34 4.31 15.01 -0.63
CA PHE A 34 2.86 15.06 -0.38
C PHE A 34 2.47 16.20 0.56
N ASP A 35 3.29 16.49 1.57
CA ASP A 35 3.07 17.63 2.47
C ASP A 35 3.17 18.97 1.73
N GLN A 36 4.04 19.06 0.72
CA GLN A 36 4.25 20.28 -0.06
C GLN A 36 3.22 20.44 -1.20
N TYR A 37 2.74 19.34 -1.77
CA TYR A 37 1.84 19.32 -2.93
C TYR A 37 0.60 18.48 -2.61
N LEU A 38 -0.33 19.07 -1.85
CA LEU A 38 -1.54 18.40 -1.34
C LEU A 38 -2.48 17.93 -2.45
N ASP A 39 -2.41 18.55 -3.62
CA ASP A 39 -3.20 18.22 -4.81
C ASP A 39 -2.50 17.21 -5.72
N LEU A 40 -1.32 16.70 -5.35
CA LEU A 40 -0.59 15.71 -6.12
C LEU A 40 -1.11 14.30 -5.82
N SER A 41 -1.48 13.55 -6.85
CA SER A 41 -1.90 12.15 -6.74
C SER A 41 -0.73 11.25 -6.33
N PRO A 42 -0.82 10.50 -5.21
CA PRO A 42 0.16 9.47 -4.85
C PRO A 42 0.24 8.34 -5.88
N LEU A 43 -0.91 7.92 -6.43
CA LEU A 43 -0.97 6.88 -7.47
C LEU A 43 -0.12 7.26 -8.69
N TRP A 44 -0.35 8.45 -9.26
CA TRP A 44 0.43 8.96 -10.37
C TRP A 44 1.91 9.09 -10.04
N LEU A 45 2.26 9.62 -8.86
CA LEU A 45 3.67 9.81 -8.50
C LEU A 45 4.44 8.48 -8.44
N VAL A 46 3.82 7.44 -7.89
CA VAL A 46 4.46 6.13 -7.68
C VAL A 46 4.44 5.26 -8.95
N THR A 47 3.35 5.31 -9.71
CA THR A 47 3.13 4.37 -10.83
C THR A 47 3.24 5.01 -12.22
N GLY A 48 3.20 6.33 -12.30
CA GLY A 48 3.06 7.09 -13.54
C GLY A 48 1.67 7.00 -14.18
N GLN A 49 0.70 6.34 -13.54
CA GLN A 49 -0.64 6.09 -14.07
C GLN A 49 -1.68 7.05 -13.47
N GLY A 50 -2.72 7.34 -14.24
CA GLY A 50 -3.81 8.22 -13.80
C GLY A 50 -3.47 9.71 -13.96
N LYS A 51 -4.17 10.56 -13.20
CA LYS A 51 -3.99 12.02 -13.24
C LYS A 51 -2.96 12.46 -12.22
N MET A 52 -2.08 13.37 -12.63
CA MET A 52 -1.08 13.96 -11.73
C MET A 52 -1.73 14.78 -10.62
N ILE A 53 -2.71 15.62 -10.96
CA ILE A 53 -3.39 16.50 -10.02
C ILE A 53 -4.75 15.89 -9.67
N ILE A 54 -5.01 15.73 -8.38
CA ILE A 54 -6.32 15.45 -7.82
C ILE A 54 -7.05 16.76 -7.60
N ASP A 55 -8.29 16.80 -8.04
CA ASP A 55 -9.18 17.92 -7.76
C ASP A 55 -9.83 17.65 -6.39
N PRO A 56 -9.51 18.41 -5.34
CA PRO A 56 -10.04 18.17 -4.00
C PRO A 56 -11.56 18.34 -3.93
N GLU A 57 -12.15 19.09 -4.87
CA GLU A 57 -13.59 19.30 -4.97
C GLU A 57 -14.27 18.22 -5.82
N LYS A 58 -13.49 17.47 -6.59
CA LYS A 58 -14.01 16.38 -7.40
C LYS A 58 -14.27 15.17 -6.51
N LYS A 59 -15.51 15.10 -6.03
CA LYS A 59 -16.08 13.87 -5.48
C LYS A 59 -15.78 12.74 -6.46
N THR A 60 -14.95 11.79 -6.03
CA THR A 60 -14.77 10.56 -6.78
C THR A 60 -16.14 9.84 -6.79
N ASP A 61 -16.49 9.21 -7.91
CA ASP A 61 -17.63 8.28 -7.95
C ASP A 61 -17.31 6.99 -7.16
N GLU A 62 -16.09 6.88 -6.62
CA GLU A 62 -15.83 5.92 -5.56
C GLU A 62 -16.74 6.26 -4.40
N PRO A 63 -17.63 5.33 -3.99
CA PRO A 63 -18.43 5.56 -2.81
C PRO A 63 -17.45 5.87 -1.68
N LEU A 64 -17.64 7.05 -1.07
CA LEU A 64 -16.97 7.36 0.19
C LEU A 64 -17.08 6.10 1.03
N PRO A 65 -15.96 5.51 1.47
CA PRO A 65 -16.04 4.33 2.28
C PRO A 65 -16.95 4.67 3.46
N ASP A 66 -18.10 3.99 3.51
CA ASP A 66 -19.12 4.21 4.51
C ASP A 66 -18.56 3.80 5.86
N TYR A 67 -17.96 4.79 6.51
CA TYR A 67 -17.42 4.68 7.84
C TYR A 67 -18.47 5.20 8.86
N GLY A 68 -19.66 5.64 8.43
CA GLY A 68 -20.64 6.29 9.31
C GLY A 68 -20.38 7.79 9.52
N GLU A 69 -21.32 8.44 10.19
CA GLU A 69 -21.41 9.90 10.36
C GLU A 69 -20.72 10.37 11.64
N THR A 70 -20.64 9.49 12.65
CA THR A 70 -20.03 9.78 13.96
C THR A 70 -18.65 9.16 14.10
N ILE A 71 -17.83 9.72 15.00
CA ILE A 71 -16.49 9.19 15.31
C ILE A 71 -16.57 7.72 15.77
N ASP A 72 -17.60 7.39 16.56
CA ASP A 72 -17.80 6.04 17.08
C ASP A 72 -18.09 5.05 15.95
N GLU A 73 -18.98 5.40 15.01
CA GLU A 73 -19.27 4.58 13.84
C GLU A 73 -18.03 4.41 12.95
N ILE A 74 -17.23 5.46 12.78
CA ILE A 74 -15.99 5.42 11.98
C ILE A 74 -14.99 4.44 12.57
N ILE A 75 -14.84 4.44 13.88
CA ILE A 75 -13.94 3.52 14.57
C ILE A 75 -14.46 2.09 14.44
N GLU A 76 -15.75 1.87 14.67
CA GLU A 76 -16.37 0.54 14.60
C GLU A 76 -16.25 -0.06 13.18
N ASN A 77 -16.60 0.71 12.15
CA ASN A 77 -16.54 0.28 10.76
C ASN A 77 -15.11 0.01 10.28
N LYS A 78 -14.12 0.82 10.72
CA LYS A 78 -12.70 0.56 10.44
C LYS A 78 -12.22 -0.72 11.10
N ILE A 79 -12.54 -0.93 12.38
CA ILE A 79 -12.14 -2.15 13.11
C ILE A 79 -12.73 -3.37 12.42
N LYS A 80 -14.03 -3.35 12.10
CA LYS A 80 -14.72 -4.45 11.43
C LYS A 80 -14.04 -4.84 10.12
N ARG A 81 -13.73 -3.86 9.27
CA ARG A 81 -13.04 -4.09 7.99
C ARG A 81 -11.66 -4.71 8.17
N ILE A 82 -10.88 -4.20 9.13
CA ILE A 82 -9.53 -4.74 9.41
C ILE A 82 -9.62 -6.20 9.85
N VAL A 83 -10.55 -6.51 10.75
CA VAL A 83 -10.77 -7.88 11.24
C VAL A 83 -11.18 -8.81 10.10
N GLU A 84 -12.12 -8.40 9.26
CA GLU A 84 -12.57 -9.19 8.09
C GLU A 84 -11.41 -9.45 7.11
N GLN A 85 -10.59 -8.44 6.83
CA GLN A 85 -9.42 -8.58 5.96
C GLN A 85 -8.39 -9.55 6.53
N GLN A 86 -8.07 -9.40 7.82
CA GLN A 86 -7.12 -10.31 8.49
C GLN A 86 -7.64 -11.75 8.51
N PHE A 87 -8.94 -11.94 8.75
CA PHE A 87 -9.54 -13.27 8.74
C PHE A 87 -9.47 -13.89 7.34
N LYS A 88 -9.78 -13.12 6.30
CA LYS A 88 -9.68 -13.57 4.89
C LYS A 88 -8.25 -13.94 4.51
N GLU A 89 -7.26 -13.14 4.89
CA GLU A 89 -5.85 -13.47 4.67
C GLU A 89 -5.44 -14.74 5.42
N PHE A 90 -5.89 -14.88 6.66
CA PHE A 90 -5.62 -16.07 7.47
C PHE A 90 -6.24 -17.33 6.84
N SER A 91 -7.51 -17.27 6.42
CA SER A 91 -8.17 -18.38 5.71
C SER A 91 -7.43 -18.76 4.44
N LYS A 92 -7.00 -17.79 3.63
CA LYS A 92 -6.19 -18.05 2.42
C LYS A 92 -4.86 -18.73 2.74
N LYS A 93 -4.23 -18.38 3.87
CA LYS A 93 -3.02 -19.09 4.34
C LYS A 93 -3.34 -20.52 4.76
N LEU A 94 -4.50 -20.76 5.38
CA LEU A 94 -4.97 -22.10 5.75
C LEU A 94 -5.27 -23.01 4.55
N GLU A 95 -5.81 -22.48 3.45
CA GLU A 95 -6.08 -23.25 2.23
C GLU A 95 -4.82 -23.87 1.60
N ASN A 96 -3.65 -23.28 1.86
CA ASN A 96 -2.36 -23.78 1.38
C ASN A 96 -1.72 -24.83 2.30
N PHE A 97 -2.35 -25.17 3.45
CA PHE A 97 -1.84 -26.24 4.29
C PHE A 97 -2.17 -27.60 3.67
N PRO A 98 -1.19 -28.52 3.61
CA PRO A 98 -1.46 -29.87 3.15
C PRO A 98 -2.51 -30.52 4.05
N THR A 99 -3.47 -31.19 3.42
CA THR A 99 -4.52 -31.93 4.14
C THR A 99 -3.92 -33.07 4.97
N LEU A 100 -4.62 -33.51 6.00
CA LEU A 100 -4.19 -34.65 6.83
C LEU A 100 -3.90 -35.92 5.99
N ASP A 101 -4.65 -36.12 4.91
CA ASP A 101 -4.42 -37.22 3.97
C ASP A 101 -3.10 -37.05 3.19
N GLN A 102 -2.78 -35.85 2.73
CA GLN A 102 -1.50 -35.54 2.08
C GLN A 102 -0.32 -35.70 3.03
N ILE A 103 -0.45 -35.23 4.28
CA ILE A 103 0.58 -35.41 5.31
C ILE A 103 0.78 -36.90 5.63
N SER A 104 -0.31 -37.66 5.79
CA SER A 104 -0.26 -39.10 6.03
C SER A 104 0.42 -39.86 4.87
N LYS A 105 0.11 -39.49 3.63
CA LYS A 105 0.75 -40.07 2.43
C LYS A 105 2.24 -39.75 2.36
N GLU A 106 2.65 -38.53 2.68
CA GLU A 106 4.07 -38.13 2.71
C GLU A 106 4.85 -38.89 3.79
N ILE A 107 4.27 -39.04 5.00
CA ILE A 107 4.86 -39.83 6.09
C ILE A 107 5.01 -41.30 5.68
N GLN A 108 3.97 -41.91 5.11
CA GLN A 108 4.03 -43.32 4.67
C GLN A 108 5.04 -43.52 3.53
N LYS A 109 5.15 -42.57 2.61
CA LYS A 109 6.14 -42.60 1.52
C LYS A 109 7.57 -42.56 2.06
N ASN A 110 7.84 -41.69 3.05
CA ASN A 110 9.16 -41.58 3.66
C ASN A 110 9.50 -42.79 4.57
N LEU A 111 8.51 -43.41 5.20
CA LEU A 111 8.69 -44.63 6.00
C LEU A 111 8.91 -45.89 5.15
N LYS A 112 8.40 -45.94 3.91
CA LYS A 112 8.58 -47.06 2.97
C LYS A 112 9.85 -46.95 2.11
N GLY A 113 10.56 -45.82 2.19
CA GLY A 113 11.74 -45.50 1.39
C GLY A 113 13.09 -45.81 2.04
N ASN A 114 13.13 -46.71 3.03
CA ASN A 114 14.36 -47.17 3.71
C ASN A 114 14.43 -48.69 3.73
#